data_AF-A0A8D8CC17-F1
#
_entry.id   AF-A0A8D8CC17-F1
#
_cell.length_a   1.000
_cell.length_b   1.000
_cell.length_c   1.000
_cell.angle_alpha   90.00
_cell.angle_beta   90.00
_cell.angle_gamma   90.00
#
_symmetry.space_group_name_H-M   'P 1'
#
loop_
_entity.id
_entity.type
_entity.pdbx_description
1 polymer ?
#
loop_
_entity_poly.entity_id
_entity_poly.type
_entity_poly.pdbx_seq_one_letter_code
_entity_poly.pdbx_strand_id
1 'polypeptide(L)'
;MFKFTKEIPLSGYTLVLPSVSVGNVAQLAVDLLIETLKLDKVGLLWHPALIPIVGPPAYDHDQDKLTTTAELYACTERRLLVLQIRAPLVGALQAEFLDRLTDFVRDQSIADVIVLA
;
A
#
# COMPACT_ATOMS: atom_id res chain seq x y z
N MET A 1 1.17 12.19 -2.70
CA MET A 1 0.66 11.18 -1.75
C MET A 1 0.19 9.94 -2.48
N PHE A 2 -0.91 9.99 -3.26
CA PHE A 2 -1.37 8.88 -4.11
C PHE A 2 -1.51 9.32 -5.56
N LYS A 3 -1.12 8.46 -6.50
CA LYS A 3 -1.44 8.53 -7.93
C LYS A 3 -2.18 7.26 -8.30
N PHE A 4 -3.48 7.37 -8.54
CA PHE A 4 -4.31 6.25 -8.94
C PHE A 4 -4.07 5.88 -10.40
N THR A 5 -4.04 4.58 -10.68
CA THR A 5 -3.97 4.00 -12.04
C THR A 5 -5.35 3.65 -12.58
N LYS A 6 -6.35 3.53 -11.70
CA LYS A 6 -7.76 3.30 -12.01
C LYS A 6 -8.63 4.11 -11.03
N GLU A 7 -9.74 4.66 -11.50
CA GLU A 7 -10.74 5.26 -10.62
C GLU A 7 -11.65 4.18 -10.04
N ILE A 8 -11.54 3.94 -8.74
CA ILE A 8 -12.42 3.04 -8.00
C ILE A 8 -12.89 3.72 -6.70
N PRO A 9 -14.17 3.59 -6.31
CA PRO A 9 -14.64 4.11 -5.04
C PRO A 9 -14.04 3.25 -3.91
N LEU A 10 -13.38 3.90 -2.95
CA LEU A 10 -12.74 3.24 -1.80
C LEU A 10 -13.60 3.25 -0.53
N SER A 11 -14.76 3.91 -0.58
CA SER A 11 -15.67 4.03 0.55
C SER A 11 -16.07 2.66 1.08
N GLY A 12 -15.91 2.49 2.40
CA GLY A 12 -16.19 1.29 3.17
C GLY A 12 -15.37 0.06 2.81
N TYR A 13 -14.19 0.24 2.20
CA TYR A 13 -13.19 -0.81 2.10
C TYR A 13 -12.49 -1.01 3.45
N THR A 14 -11.86 -2.16 3.63
CA THR A 14 -10.90 -2.43 4.71
C THR A 14 -9.49 -2.26 4.18
N LEU A 15 -8.65 -1.46 4.84
CA LEU A 15 -7.24 -1.27 4.51
C LEU A 15 -6.35 -2.12 5.41
N VAL A 16 -5.51 -2.96 4.80
CA VAL A 16 -4.39 -3.65 5.47
C VAL A 16 -3.13 -2.82 5.29
N LEU A 17 -2.53 -2.39 6.40
CA LEU A 17 -1.35 -1.53 6.46
C LEU A 17 -0.18 -2.30 7.12
N PRO A 18 0.92 -2.58 6.40
CA PRO A 18 2.08 -3.18 6.99
C PRO A 18 2.91 -2.14 7.75
N SER A 19 3.32 -2.47 8.97
CA SER A 19 4.40 -1.78 9.66
C SER A 19 5.75 -2.24 9.11
N VAL A 20 6.66 -1.31 8.81
CA VAL A 20 8.04 -1.67 8.45
C VAL A 20 8.81 -1.90 9.75
N SER A 21 8.89 -3.17 10.16
CA SER A 21 9.33 -3.59 11.49
C SER A 21 10.36 -4.73 11.45
N VAL A 22 10.53 -5.44 12.58
CA VAL A 22 11.52 -6.51 12.72
C VAL A 22 11.25 -7.65 11.74
N GLY A 23 12.26 -8.00 10.94
CA GLY A 23 12.19 -9.12 10.01
C GLY A 23 11.27 -8.90 8.80
N ASN A 24 10.74 -7.68 8.60
CA ASN A 24 9.84 -7.33 7.50
C ASN A 24 8.61 -8.24 7.41
N VAL A 25 8.18 -8.85 8.52
CA VAL A 25 7.13 -9.89 8.52
C VAL A 25 5.81 -9.35 7.97
N ALA A 26 5.41 -8.15 8.38
CA ALA A 26 4.21 -7.49 7.87
C ALA A 26 4.27 -7.25 6.35
N GLN A 27 5.44 -6.87 5.82
CA GLN A 27 5.66 -6.63 4.39
C GLN A 27 5.59 -7.93 3.58
N LEU A 28 6.17 -9.02 4.11
CA LEU A 28 6.07 -10.36 3.52
C LEU A 28 4.64 -10.93 3.60
N ALA A 29 3.92 -10.62 4.67
CA ALA A 29 2.52 -11.03 4.82
C ALA A 29 1.63 -10.34 3.79
N VAL A 30 1.81 -9.03 3.55
CA VAL A 30 1.05 -8.36 2.49
C VAL A 30 1.48 -8.80 1.09
N ASP A 31 2.75 -9.17 0.86
CA ASP A 31 3.17 -9.81 -0.41
C ASP A 31 2.37 -11.09 -0.67
N LEU A 32 2.27 -11.95 0.35
CA LEU A 32 1.50 -13.18 0.26
C LEU A 32 0.03 -12.92 -0.02
N LEU A 33 -0.58 -11.92 0.66
CA LEU A 33 -1.97 -11.53 0.41
C LEU A 33 -2.18 -11.03 -1.02
N ILE A 34 -1.28 -10.16 -1.50
CA ILE A 34 -1.36 -9.58 -2.85
C ILE A 34 -1.26 -10.67 -3.91
N GLU A 35 -0.26 -11.54 -3.82
CA GLU A 35 -0.05 -12.61 -4.80
C GLU A 35 -1.12 -13.71 -4.73
N THR A 36 -1.57 -14.08 -3.54
CA THR A 36 -2.58 -15.14 -3.36
C THR A 36 -3.95 -14.70 -3.85
N LEU A 37 -4.34 -13.47 -3.53
CA LEU A 37 -5.64 -12.91 -3.92
C LEU A 37 -5.62 -12.23 -5.29
N LYS A 38 -4.46 -12.21 -5.97
CA LYS A 38 -4.27 -11.62 -7.30
C LYS A 38 -4.74 -10.15 -7.35
N LEU A 39 -4.32 -9.38 -6.35
CA LEU A 39 -4.81 -8.02 -6.16
C LEU A 39 -4.33 -7.07 -7.26
N ASP A 40 -5.23 -6.24 -7.76
CA ASP A 40 -4.88 -5.25 -8.77
C ASP A 40 -4.10 -4.09 -8.15
N LYS A 41 -2.94 -3.74 -8.72
CA LYS A 41 -2.27 -2.46 -8.42
C LYS A 41 -3.13 -1.29 -8.90
N VAL A 42 -3.70 -0.53 -7.96
CA VAL A 42 -4.63 0.59 -8.22
C VAL A 42 -4.03 1.95 -7.92
N GLY A 43 -2.90 2.02 -7.21
CA GLY A 43 -2.27 3.29 -6.89
C GLY A 43 -0.78 3.17 -6.59
N LEU A 44 -0.08 4.27 -6.86
CA LEU A 44 1.32 4.47 -6.48
C LEU A 44 1.36 5.56 -5.41
N LEU A 45 2.20 5.40 -4.39
CA LEU A 45 2.37 6.41 -3.36
C LEU A 45 3.65 7.20 -3.55
N TRP A 46 3.56 8.50 -3.31
CA TRP A 46 4.72 9.40 -3.28
C TRP A 46 4.65 10.33 -2.09
N HIS A 47 5.75 10.40 -1.35
CA HIS A 47 5.98 11.31 -0.24
C HIS A 47 7.50 11.46 -0.05
N PRO A 48 8.03 12.61 0.38
CA PRO A 48 9.45 12.79 0.68
C PRO A 48 10.01 11.82 1.74
N ALA A 49 9.14 11.25 2.58
CA ALA A 49 9.50 10.22 3.55
C ALA A 49 9.79 8.84 2.93
N LEU A 50 9.38 8.60 1.67
CA LEU A 50 9.59 7.32 0.98
C LEU A 50 10.96 7.34 0.30
N ILE A 51 11.83 6.40 0.67
CA ILE A 51 13.12 6.20 -0.01
C ILE A 51 12.84 5.73 -1.45
N PRO A 52 13.31 6.41 -2.51
CA PRO A 52 12.98 6.06 -3.89
C PRO A 52 13.51 4.68 -4.29
N ILE A 53 12.61 3.79 -4.71
CA ILE A 53 12.91 2.46 -5.27
C ILE A 53 12.15 2.31 -6.59
N VAL A 54 12.82 1.73 -7.58
CA VAL A 54 12.19 1.19 -8.80
C VAL A 54 12.78 -0.20 -9.04
N GLY A 55 11.90 -1.16 -9.31
CA GLY A 55 12.29 -2.54 -9.59
C GLY A 55 11.39 -3.21 -10.64
N PRO A 56 11.73 -4.44 -11.03
CA PRO A 56 10.90 -5.26 -11.90
C PRO A 56 9.53 -5.55 -11.26
N PRO A 57 8.58 -6.10 -12.02
CA PRO A 57 7.34 -6.63 -11.47
C PRO A 57 7.59 -7.57 -10.29
N ALA A 58 6.92 -7.32 -9.16
CA ALA A 58 7.08 -8.11 -7.94
C ALA A 58 6.20 -9.36 -7.89
N TYR A 59 5.19 -9.44 -8.77
CA TYR A 59 4.10 -10.40 -8.67
C TYR A 59 3.85 -11.08 -10.01
N ASP A 60 3.57 -12.37 -9.98
CA ASP A 60 3.42 -13.18 -11.20
C ASP A 60 2.15 -12.83 -11.97
N HIS A 61 1.13 -12.35 -11.26
CA HIS A 61 -0.14 -11.94 -11.85
C HIS A 61 -0.14 -10.51 -12.40
N ASP A 62 0.94 -9.74 -12.20
CA ASP A 62 1.03 -8.33 -12.60
C ASP A 62 2.38 -8.00 -13.28
N GLN A 63 2.72 -8.79 -14.31
CA GLN A 63 4.02 -8.76 -15.02
C GLN A 63 4.28 -7.49 -15.83
N ASP A 64 3.26 -6.66 -16.09
CA ASP A 64 3.42 -5.45 -16.90
C ASP A 64 3.71 -4.20 -16.06
N LYS A 65 3.72 -4.30 -14.72
CA LYS A 65 3.85 -3.15 -13.83
C LYS A 65 5.13 -3.20 -13.02
N LEU A 66 5.95 -2.15 -13.18
CA LEU A 66 7.11 -1.91 -12.33
C LEU A 66 6.71 -1.80 -10.87
N THR A 67 7.64 -2.16 -9.99
CA THR A 67 7.50 -2.00 -8.53
C THR A 67 8.13 -0.69 -8.09
N THR A 68 7.44 0.04 -7.23
CA THR A 68 7.95 1.25 -6.55
C THR A 68 7.99 1.08 -5.02
N THR A 69 8.46 2.08 -4.30
CA THR A 69 8.61 2.03 -2.83
C THR A 69 7.30 1.75 -2.10
N ALA A 70 6.20 2.36 -2.51
CA ALA A 70 4.92 2.17 -1.85
C ALA A 70 3.77 2.19 -2.86
N GLU A 71 2.89 1.20 -2.74
CA GLU A 71 1.89 0.89 -3.76
C GLU A 71 0.60 0.40 -3.09
N LEU A 72 -0.54 0.78 -3.65
CA LEU A 72 -1.86 0.38 -3.19
C LEU A 72 -2.44 -0.67 -4.14
N TYR A 73 -2.87 -1.77 -3.55
CA TYR A 73 -3.51 -2.89 -4.23
C TYR A 73 -4.95 -3.04 -3.76
N ALA A 74 -5.83 -3.54 -4.63
CA ALA A 74 -7.24 -3.71 -4.32
C ALA A 74 -7.83 -5.05 -4.78
N CYS A 75 -8.72 -5.61 -3.97
CA CYS A 75 -9.73 -6.59 -4.38
C CYS A 75 -11.10 -5.92 -4.26
N THR A 76 -11.71 -5.57 -5.39
CA THR A 76 -13.02 -4.93 -5.43
C THR A 76 -14.12 -5.86 -4.94
N GLU A 77 -14.06 -7.15 -5.27
CA GLU A 77 -15.03 -8.18 -4.85
C GLU A 77 -15.13 -8.30 -3.32
N ARG A 78 -14.00 -8.15 -2.62
CA ARG A 78 -13.91 -8.28 -1.16
C ARG A 78 -13.85 -6.93 -0.44
N ARG A 79 -13.88 -5.81 -1.18
CA ARG A 79 -13.64 -4.45 -0.67
C ARG A 79 -12.40 -4.37 0.22
N LEU A 80 -11.32 -4.99 -0.24
CA LEU A 80 -10.04 -5.06 0.47
C LEU A 80 -9.02 -4.17 -0.23
N LEU A 81 -8.32 -3.35 0.55
CA LEU A 81 -7.13 -2.61 0.15
C LEU A 81 -5.94 -3.16 0.89
N VAL A 82 -4.81 -3.26 0.20
CA VAL A 82 -3.53 -3.66 0.80
C VAL A 82 -2.49 -2.64 0.37
N LEU A 83 -1.88 -1.97 1.33
CA LEU A 83 -0.71 -1.14 1.08
C LEU A 83 0.54 -2.02 1.17
N GLN A 84 1.46 -1.88 0.23
CA GLN A 84 2.79 -2.45 0.33
C GLN A 84 3.81 -1.31 0.47
N ILE A 85 4.76 -1.44 1.38
CA ILE A 85 5.86 -0.49 1.59
C ILE A 85 7.18 -1.29 1.58
N ARG A 86 8.04 -1.06 0.59
CA ARG A 86 9.26 -1.83 0.34
C ARG A 86 10.50 -1.33 1.09
N ALA A 87 10.44 -0.13 1.66
CA ALA A 87 11.57 0.50 2.33
C ALA A 87 11.13 1.16 3.65
N PRO A 88 12.05 1.29 4.63
CA PRO A 88 11.78 2.12 5.79
C PRO A 88 11.57 3.58 5.38
N LEU A 89 10.81 4.31 6.21
CA LEU A 89 10.59 5.74 6.03
C LEU A 89 11.80 6.54 6.49
N VAL A 90 12.02 7.70 5.88
CA VAL A 90 12.94 8.71 6.41
C VAL A 90 12.39 9.21 7.75
N GLY A 91 13.05 8.85 8.84
CA GLY A 91 12.51 9.02 10.19
C GLY A 91 12.07 10.45 10.54
N ALA A 92 12.81 11.46 10.08
CA ALA A 92 12.46 12.88 10.31
C ALA A 92 11.12 13.30 9.67
N LEU A 93 10.63 12.55 8.69
CA LEU A 93 9.42 12.85 7.92
C LEU A 93 8.31 11.80 8.15
N GLN A 94 8.52 10.86 9.07
CA GLN A 94 7.59 9.76 9.32
C GLN A 94 6.24 10.24 9.86
N ALA A 95 6.25 11.19 10.80
CA ALA A 95 5.02 11.74 11.38
C ALA A 95 4.14 12.39 10.30
N GLU A 96 4.73 13.26 9.48
CA GLU A 96 4.01 13.90 8.36
C GLU A 96 3.44 12.88 7.38
N PHE A 97 4.20 11.82 7.06
CA PHE A 97 3.71 10.74 6.20
C PHE A 97 2.48 10.03 6.80
N LEU A 98 2.51 9.74 8.10
CA LEU A 98 1.41 9.06 8.79
C LEU A 98 0.18 9.96 8.92
N ASP A 99 0.35 11.26 9.16
CA ASP A 99 -0.74 12.23 9.17
C ASP A 99 -1.43 12.27 7.81
N ARG A 100 -0.63 12.39 6.73
CA ARG A 100 -1.09 12.33 5.34
C ARG A 100 -1.84 11.03 5.03
N LEU A 101 -1.30 9.89 5.46
CA LEU A 101 -1.96 8.59 5.27
C LEU A 101 -3.29 8.50 6.04
N THR A 102 -3.35 9.09 7.23
CA THR A 102 -4.56 9.14 8.06
C THR A 102 -5.64 10.03 7.43
N ASP A 103 -5.25 11.19 6.90
CA ASP A 103 -6.14 12.06 6.14
C ASP A 103 -6.71 11.32 4.93
N PHE A 104 -5.87 10.59 4.19
CA PHE A 104 -6.32 9.76 3.08
C PHE A 104 -7.38 8.72 3.48
N VAL A 105 -7.15 7.99 4.58
CA VAL A 105 -8.12 7.00 5.09
C VAL A 105 -9.46 7.65 5.39
N ARG A 106 -9.44 8.83 6.01
CA ARG A 106 -10.65 9.59 6.38
C ARG A 106 -11.37 10.13 5.14
N ASP A 107 -10.65 10.80 4.24
CA ASP A 107 -11.20 11.44 3.05
C ASP A 107 -11.84 10.42 2.09
N GLN A 108 -11.25 9.22 2.01
CA GLN A 108 -11.79 8.12 1.21
C GLN A 108 -12.91 7.34 1.90
N SER A 109 -13.24 7.67 3.16
CA SER A 109 -14.24 6.96 3.96
C SER A 109 -13.97 5.45 4.04
N ILE A 110 -12.71 5.06 4.23
CA ILE A 110 -12.33 3.66 4.47
C ILE A 110 -12.94 3.22 5.81
N ALA A 111 -13.58 2.06 5.84
CA ALA A 111 -14.33 1.61 7.02
C ALA A 111 -13.41 1.15 8.15
N ASP A 112 -12.43 0.32 7.82
CA ASP A 112 -11.57 -0.34 8.79
C ASP A 112 -10.11 -0.26 8.36
N VAL A 113 -9.20 -0.15 9.33
CA VAL A 113 -7.76 -0.24 9.11
C VAL A 113 -7.19 -1.34 10.00
N ILE A 114 -6.53 -2.33 9.39
CA ILE A 114 -5.84 -3.42 10.06
C ILE A 114 -4.34 -3.19 9.90
N VAL A 115 -3.63 -3.01 11.01
CA VAL A 115 -2.17 -2.85 11.01
C VAL A 115 -1.51 -4.20 11.28
N LEU A 116 -0.63 -4.63 10.37
CA LEU A 116 0.22 -5.81 10.55
C LEU A 116 1.57 -5.37 11.13
N ALA A 117 2.06 -6.06 12.15
CA ALA A 117 3.29 -5.73 12.87
C ALA A 117 4.36 -6.80 12.71
#